data_AF-A0A2S9GIU9-F1
#
_entry.id   AF-A0A2S9GIU9-F1
#
_cell.length_a   1.000
_cell.length_b   1.000
_cell.length_c   1.000
_cell.angle_alpha   90.00
_cell.angle_beta   90.00
_cell.angle_gamma   90.00
#
_symmetry.space_group_name_H-M   'P 1'
#
loop_
_entity.id
_entity.type
_entity.pdbx_description
1 polymer ?
#
loop_
_entity_poly.entity_id
_entity_poly.type
_entity_poly.pdbx_seq_one_letter_code
_entity_poly.pdbx_strand_id
1 'polypeptide(L)'
;LFPKVFDMLYRGDTPRINGGDYPTPDGTCVRDYIHVTDLALANVAAARRLADGLAVEPVYNLGSGEGTSVREIMTAMRNVTGVD
;
A
#
# COMPACT_ATOMS: atom_id res chain seq x y z
N LEU A 1 -5.78 4.76 -4.05
CA LEU A 1 -4.88 5.91 -3.77
C LEU A 1 -3.91 6.10 -4.93
N PHE A 2 -2.92 5.21 -5.11
CA PHE A 2 -1.85 5.36 -6.11
C PHE A 2 -2.30 5.69 -7.54
N PRO A 3 -3.19 4.92 -8.21
CA PRO A 3 -3.54 5.22 -9.61
C PRO A 3 -4.21 6.59 -9.78
N LYS A 4 -5.06 6.96 -8.82
CA LYS A 4 -5.74 8.26 -8.81
C LYS A 4 -4.74 9.41 -8.66
N VAL A 5 -3.78 9.29 -7.73
CA VAL A 5 -2.76 10.32 -7.54
C VAL A 5 -1.89 10.45 -8.78
N PHE A 6 -1.44 9.34 -9.37
CA PHE A 6 -0.64 9.39 -10.60
C PHE A 6 -1.41 10.00 -11.78
N ASP A 7 -2.70 9.67 -11.97
CA ASP A 7 -3.53 10.30 -13.02
C ASP A 7 -3.67 11.81 -12.81
N MET A 8 -3.86 12.27 -11.56
CA MET A 8 -3.91 13.70 -11.25
C MET A 8 -2.57 14.38 -11.56
N LEU A 9 -1.46 13.82 -11.08
CA LEU A 9 -0.12 14.37 -11.36
C LEU A 9 0.17 14.41 -12.86
N TYR A 10 -0.24 13.39 -13.62
CA TYR A 10 -0.09 13.35 -15.07
C TYR A 10 -0.87 14.47 -15.78
N ARG A 11 -2.01 14.87 -15.24
CA ARG A 11 -2.84 15.98 -15.74
C ARG A 11 -2.38 17.36 -15.26
N GLY A 12 -1.38 17.43 -14.38
CA GLY A 12 -0.96 18.67 -13.71
C GLY A 12 -1.87 19.11 -12.57
N ASP A 13 -2.75 18.23 -12.09
CA ASP A 13 -3.65 18.49 -10.96
C ASP A 13 -2.97 18.19 -9.62
N THR A 14 -3.26 19.00 -8.60
CA THR A 14 -2.74 18.79 -7.24
C THR A 14 -3.62 17.81 -6.44
N PRO A 15 -3.09 16.66 -5.97
CA PRO A 15 -3.84 15.73 -5.14
C PRO A 15 -4.12 16.32 -3.75
N ARG A 16 -5.32 16.05 -3.23
CA ARG A 16 -5.76 16.51 -1.90
C ARG A 16 -5.80 15.37 -0.89
N ILE A 17 -5.23 15.60 0.29
CA ILE A 17 -5.42 14.74 1.47
C ILE A 17 -6.77 15.10 2.12
N ASN A 18 -7.60 14.10 2.39
CA ASN A 18 -8.87 14.27 3.09
C ASN A 18 -8.74 13.76 4.53
N GLY A 19 -8.83 14.68 5.49
CA GLY A 19 -8.57 14.43 6.91
C GLY A 19 -7.20 14.94 7.35
N GLY A 20 -7.08 15.31 8.62
CA GLY A 20 -5.85 15.87 9.21
C GLY A 20 -5.86 15.91 10.74
N ASP A 21 -6.84 15.26 11.34
CA ASP A 21 -7.22 15.30 12.75
C ASP A 21 -7.43 13.89 13.33
N TYR A 22 -6.99 12.85 12.61
CA TYR A 22 -6.98 11.49 13.15
C TYR A 22 -5.97 11.38 14.30
N PRO A 23 -6.22 10.50 15.31
CA PRO A 23 -5.27 10.22 16.40
C PRO A 23 -4.09 9.37 15.89
N THR A 24 -3.29 9.96 14.99
CA THR A 24 -2.14 9.38 14.29
C THR A 24 -1.02 10.42 14.29
N PRO A 25 0.27 10.03 14.15
CA PRO A 25 1.39 10.96 14.34
C PRO A 25 1.34 12.24 13.50
N ASP A 26 0.78 12.19 12.28
CA ASP A 26 0.70 13.34 11.36
C ASP A 26 -0.74 13.79 11.02
N GLY A 27 -1.70 13.27 11.78
CA GLY A 27 -3.12 13.55 11.64
C GLY A 27 -3.81 12.87 10.45
N THR A 28 -3.10 12.12 9.60
CA THR A 28 -3.68 11.48 8.40
C THR A 28 -3.91 9.99 8.59
N CYS A 29 -4.84 9.42 7.81
CA CYS A 29 -5.14 7.99 7.88
C CYS A 29 -3.90 7.12 7.69
N VAL A 30 -3.71 6.14 8.58
CA VAL A 30 -2.68 5.09 8.46
C VAL A 30 -3.29 3.83 7.84
N ARG A 31 -2.60 3.23 6.88
CA ARG A 31 -2.98 1.97 6.22
C ARG A 31 -1.75 1.07 6.03
N ASP A 32 -1.97 -0.24 6.02
CA ASP A 32 -0.95 -1.21 5.64
C ASP A 32 -0.99 -1.40 4.11
N TYR A 33 0.08 -1.02 3.43
CA TYR A 33 0.23 -1.16 1.98
C TYR A 33 1.18 -2.31 1.67
N ILE A 34 0.69 -3.34 0.99
CA ILE A 34 1.51 -4.45 0.48
C ILE A 34 1.81 -4.26 -1.01
N HIS A 35 3.04 -4.57 -1.42
CA HIS A 35 3.40 -4.56 -2.83
C HIS A 35 2.68 -5.72 -3.56
N VAL A 36 2.13 -5.46 -4.74
CA VAL A 36 1.32 -6.45 -5.48
C VAL A 36 2.11 -7.73 -5.81
N THR A 37 3.42 -7.61 -6.04
CA THR A 37 4.30 -8.76 -6.26
C THR A 37 4.38 -9.65 -5.02
N ASP A 38 4.45 -9.08 -3.81
CA ASP A 38 4.52 -9.88 -2.57
C ASP A 38 3.22 -10.63 -2.34
N LEU A 39 2.09 -9.99 -2.61
CA LEU A 39 0.77 -10.64 -2.61
C LEU A 39 0.73 -11.81 -3.62
N ALA A 40 1.22 -11.60 -4.84
CA ALA A 40 1.27 -12.66 -5.86
C ALA A 40 2.19 -13.81 -5.43
N LEU A 41 3.38 -13.51 -4.90
CA LEU A 41 4.33 -14.51 -4.41
C LEU A 41 3.76 -15.33 -3.25
N ALA A 42 3.05 -14.70 -2.33
CA ALA A 42 2.38 -15.41 -1.23
C ALA A 42 1.33 -16.41 -1.75
N ASN A 43 0.56 -16.04 -2.77
CA ASN A 43 -0.40 -16.95 -3.41
C ASN A 43 0.32 -18.14 -4.09
N VAL A 44 1.41 -17.88 -4.82
CA VAL A 44 2.22 -18.93 -5.44
C VAL A 44 2.83 -19.86 -4.39
N ALA A 45 3.31 -19.32 -3.27
CA ALA A 45 3.87 -20.11 -2.18
C ALA A 45 2.82 -21.03 -1.53
N ALA A 46 1.61 -20.52 -1.28
CA ALA A 46 0.50 -21.32 -0.76
C ALA A 46 0.11 -22.45 -1.72
N ALA A 47 -0.02 -22.13 -3.02
CA ALA A 47 -0.34 -23.12 -4.05
C ALA A 47 0.71 -24.24 -4.15
N ARG A 48 2.00 -23.90 -4.06
CA ARG A 48 3.09 -24.90 -4.06
C ARG A 48 3.04 -25.81 -2.84
N ARG A 49 2.87 -25.27 -1.63
CA ARG A 49 2.72 -26.09 -0.42
C ARG A 49 1.56 -27.08 -0.53
N LEU A 50 0.42 -26.63 -1.03
CA LEU A 50 -0.74 -27.50 -1.29
C LEU A 50 -0.41 -28.61 -2.30
N ALA A 51 0.27 -28.27 -3.40
CA ALA A 51 0.68 -29.25 -4.41
C ALA A 51 1.66 -30.30 -3.86
N ASP A 52 2.53 -29.90 -2.92
CA ASP A 52 3.48 -30.78 -2.24
C ASP A 52 2.83 -31.61 -1.11
N GLY A 53 1.51 -31.51 -0.91
CA GLY A 53 0.79 -32.19 0.18
C GLY A 53 1.11 -31.66 1.57
N LEU A 54 1.73 -30.48 1.66
CA LEU A 54 2.06 -29.84 2.93
C LEU A 54 0.86 -29.05 3.46
N ALA A 55 0.74 -29.01 4.79
CA ALA A 55 -0.31 -28.24 5.45
C ALA A 55 -0.19 -26.72 5.15
N VAL A 56 -1.34 -26.10 4.94
CA VAL A 56 -1.55 -24.65 4.90
C VAL A 56 -2.76 -24.31 5.76
N GLU A 57 -2.76 -23.13 6.36
CA GLU A 57 -3.89 -22.62 7.12
C GLU A 57 -5.00 -22.17 6.17
N PRO A 58 -6.27 -22.20 6.62
CA PRO A 58 -7.40 -21.77 5.79
C PRO A 58 -7.38 -20.29 5.43
N VAL A 59 -6.77 -19.46 6.28
CA VAL A 59 -6.77 -17.99 6.14
C VAL A 59 -5.44 -17.41 6.61
N TYR A 60 -4.91 -16.47 5.83
CA TYR A 60 -3.72 -15.69 6.17
C TYR A 60 -4.01 -14.20 5.99
N ASN A 61 -3.50 -13.38 6.91
CA ASN A 61 -3.35 -11.95 6.66
C ASN A 61 -2.07 -11.72 5.86
N LEU A 62 -2.16 -10.88 4.82
CA LEU A 62 -1.01 -10.45 4.03
C LEU A 62 -0.94 -8.93 4.07
N GLY A 63 0.16 -8.43 4.62
CA GLY A 63 0.45 -7.02 4.79
C GLY A 63 1.95 -6.81 4.87
N SER A 64 2.38 -5.56 4.84
CA SER A 64 3.77 -5.19 5.14
C SER A 64 4.10 -5.32 6.62
N GLY A 65 3.07 -5.31 7.49
CA GLY A 65 3.22 -5.33 8.94
C GLY A 65 3.47 -3.95 9.56
N GLU A 66 3.73 -2.94 8.74
CA GLU A 66 3.98 -1.58 9.17
C GLU A 66 2.94 -0.63 8.57
N GLY A 67 2.32 0.18 9.43
CA GLY A 67 1.35 1.18 8.97
C GLY A 67 2.06 2.36 8.31
N THR A 68 1.56 2.84 7.18
CA THR A 68 2.02 4.07 6.53
C THR A 68 0.88 5.08 6.45
N SER A 69 1.14 6.33 6.80
CA SER A 69 0.18 7.43 6.72
C SER A 69 -0.03 7.88 5.27
N VAL A 70 -1.17 8.53 5.00
CA VAL A 70 -1.40 9.16 3.68
C VAL A 70 -0.35 10.22 3.39
N ARG A 71 0.08 11.00 4.38
CA ARG A 71 1.10 12.04 4.17
C ARG A 71 2.46 11.44 3.83
N GLU A 72 2.87 10.36 4.49
CA GLU A 72 4.09 9.62 4.17
C GLU A 72 4.07 9.10 2.72
N ILE A 73 2.95 8.52 2.28
CA ILE A 73 2.77 8.10 0.88
C ILE A 73 2.87 9.27 -0.09
N MET A 74 2.21 10.40 0.18
CA MET A 74 2.26 11.58 -0.68
C MET A 74 3.69 12.17 -0.78
N THR A 75 4.43 12.18 0.33
CA THR A 75 5.84 12.59 0.36
C THR A 75 6.70 11.64 -0.48
N ALA A 76 6.50 10.32 -0.34
CA ALA A 76 7.22 9.33 -1.14
C ALA A 76 6.93 9.49 -2.64
N MET A 77 5.67 9.72 -3.01
CA MET A 77 5.28 9.99 -4.41
C MET A 77 5.99 11.23 -4.95
N ARG A 78 5.97 12.36 -4.22
CA ARG A 78 6.69 13.59 -4.60
C ARG A 78 8.17 13.32 -4.85
N ASN A 79 8.82 12.60 -3.94
CA ASN A 79 10.25 12.29 -4.04
C ASN A 79 10.57 11.40 -5.26
N VAL A 80 9.73 10.41 -5.55
CA VAL A 80 9.94 9.47 -6.66
C VAL A 80 9.61 10.08 -8.01
N THR A 81 8.54 10.89 -8.10
CA THR A 81 8.10 11.49 -9.37
C THR A 81 8.82 12.80 -9.69
N GLY A 82 9.38 13.49 -8.68
CA GLY A 82 9.96 14.82 -8.83
C GLY A 82 8.93 15.93 -9.09
N VAL A 83 7.64 15.65 -8.87
CA VAL A 83 6.55 16.62 -9.06
C VAL A 83 6.17 17.23 -7.71
N ASP A 84 6.35 18.54 -7.60
CA ASP A 84 6.05 19.36 -6.41
C ASP A 84 4.56 19.76 -6.33
#